data_AF-A0A1E5UXE3-F1
#
_entry.id   AF-A0A1E5UXE3-F1
#
_cell.length_a   1.000
_cell.length_b   1.000
_cell.length_c   1.000
_cell.angle_alpha   90.00
_cell.angle_beta   90.00
_cell.angle_gamma   90.00
#
_symmetry.space_group_name_H-M   'P 1'
#
loop_
_entity.id
_entity.type
_entity.pdbx_description
1 polymer ?
#
loop_
_entity_poly.entity_id
_entity_poly.type
_entity_poly.pdbx_seq_one_letter_code
_entity_poly.pdbx_strand_id
1 'polypeptide(L)' 'LTPKELKWLMTVVANPRQFKVSDWFFNRKDYKDGGPSGDVTDTLDMKLRDDLERLKKIRVD' A
#
# COMPACT_ATOMS: atom_id res chain seq x y z
N LEU A 1 18.20 -6.62 -15.77
CA LEU A 1 18.01 -5.46 -14.88
C LEU A 1 19.37 -4.98 -14.39
N THR A 2 19.78 -3.80 -14.82
CA THR A 2 20.98 -3.12 -14.31
C THR A 2 20.70 -2.51 -12.93
N PRO A 3 21.72 -2.29 -12.08
CA PRO A 3 21.52 -1.62 -10.79
C PRO A 3 20.86 -0.24 -10.91
N LYS A 4 21.10 0.45 -12.04
CA LYS A 4 20.49 1.74 -12.36
C LYS A 4 18.98 1.61 -12.60
N GLU A 5 18.55 0.61 -13.35
CA GLU A 5 17.13 0.33 -13.60
C GLU A 5 16.42 -0.07 -12.30
N LEU A 6 17.07 -0.86 -11.44
CA LEU A 6 16.51 -1.24 -10.14
C LEU A 6 16.27 -0.01 -9.24
N LYS A 7 17.26 0.88 -9.15
CA LYS A 7 17.12 2.12 -8.35
C LYS A 7 16.00 3.02 -8.89
N TRP A 8 15.87 3.09 -10.21
CA TRP A 8 14.79 3.83 -10.85
C TRP A 8 13.42 3.24 -10.50
N LEU A 9 13.25 1.92 -10.60
CA LEU A 9 12.01 1.24 -10.20
C LEU A 9 11.67 1.46 -8.73
N MET A 10 12.64 1.32 -7.83
CA MET A 10 12.44 1.61 -6.40
C MET A 10 11.95 3.05 -6.16
N THR A 11 12.48 4.02 -6.92
CA THR A 11 12.07 5.42 -6.81
C THR A 11 10.63 5.63 -7.28
N VAL A 12 10.23 4.98 -8.38
CA VAL A 12 8.87 5.04 -8.92
C VAL A 12 7.87 4.39 -7.96
N VAL A 13 8.21 3.22 -7.39
CA VAL A 13 7.36 2.50 -6.43
C VAL A 13 7.20 3.26 -5.11
N ALA A 14 8.23 3.97 -4.66
CA ALA A 14 8.14 4.78 -3.44
C ALA A 14 7.28 6.04 -3.62
N ASN A 15 7.29 6.67 -4.81
CA ASN A 15 6.57 7.93 -5.05
C ASN A 15 5.72 7.92 -6.35
N PRO A 16 4.81 6.96 -6.55
CA PRO A 16 4.12 6.74 -7.83
C PRO A 16 3.29 7.94 -8.31
N ARG A 17 2.74 8.76 -7.39
CA ARG A 17 2.00 9.99 -7.73
C ARG A 17 2.86 11.03 -8.46
N GLN A 18 4.16 11.11 -8.16
CA GLN A 18 5.08 12.03 -8.83
C GLN A 18 5.34 11.62 -10.29
N PHE A 19 5.09 10.34 -10.62
CA PHE A 19 5.25 9.76 -11.95
C PHE A 19 3.92 9.61 -12.70
N LYS A 20 2.86 10.32 -12.27
CA LYS A 20 1.52 10.30 -12.89
C LYS A 20 0.87 8.91 -12.94
N VAL A 21 1.25 8.03 -12.02
CA VAL A 21 0.56 6.74 -11.84
C VAL A 21 -0.84 7.03 -11.31
N SER A 22 -1.86 6.47 -11.98
CA SER A 22 -3.26 6.66 -11.60
C SER A 22 -3.62 5.90 -10.35
N ASP A 23 -4.63 6.39 -9.62
CA ASP A 23 -4.98 5.85 -8.31
C ASP A 23 -5.51 4.41 -8.34
N TRP A 24 -6.09 3.97 -9.44
CA TRP A 24 -6.61 2.59 -9.60
C TRP A 24 -5.50 1.53 -9.64
N PHE A 25 -4.24 1.92 -9.82
CA PHE A 25 -3.08 1.02 -9.71
C PHE A 25 -2.64 0.77 -8.27
N PHE A 26 -3.16 1.51 -7.29
CA PHE A 26 -2.82 1.28 -5.89
C PHE A 26 -3.51 0.02 -5.35
N ASN A 27 -2.76 -0.79 -4.60
CA ASN A 27 -3.20 -2.09 -4.14
C ASN A 27 -4.23 -2.04 -2.98
N ARG A 28 -4.45 -0.86 -2.37
CA ARG A 28 -5.34 -0.73 -1.22
C ARG A 28 -5.98 0.66 -1.14
N LYS A 29 -7.18 0.70 -0.58
CA LYS A 29 -7.81 1.92 -0.06
C LYS A 29 -7.83 1.85 1.46
N ASP A 30 -7.21 2.83 2.14
CA ASP A 30 -7.12 2.83 3.60
C ASP A 30 -8.47 3.14 4.24
N TYR A 31 -8.87 2.37 5.27
CA TYR A 31 -10.15 2.58 5.95
C TYR A 31 -10.17 3.82 6.85
N LYS A 32 -9.01 4.29 7.32
CA LYS A 32 -8.88 5.46 8.20
C LYS A 32 -8.94 6.76 7.40
N ASP A 33 -8.04 6.89 6.43
CA ASP A 33 -7.84 8.15 5.70
C ASP A 33 -8.56 8.16 4.34
N GLY A 34 -9.16 7.03 3.93
CA GLY A 34 -9.96 6.90 2.71
C GLY A 34 -9.16 6.98 1.41
N GLY A 35 -7.87 7.30 1.47
CA GLY A 35 -6.98 7.47 0.33
C GLY A 35 -6.43 6.14 -0.22
N PRO A 36 -6.09 6.09 -1.51
CA PRO A 36 -5.40 4.96 -2.10
C PRO A 36 -3.92 4.91 -1.66
N SER A 37 -3.47 3.73 -1.23
CA SER A 37 -2.10 3.45 -0.76
C SER A 37 -1.45 2.30 -1.52
N GLY A 38 -0.17 2.49 -1.85
CA GLY A 38 0.70 1.49 -2.48
C GLY A 38 1.57 0.84 -1.42
N ASP A 39 1.00 -0.11 -0.69
CA ASP A 39 1.73 -0.79 0.38
C ASP A 39 2.76 -1.76 -0.19
N VAL A 40 3.99 -1.65 0.32
CA VAL A 40 5.10 -2.57 0.03
C VAL A 40 5.10 -3.67 1.10
N THR A 41 5.67 -4.83 0.79
CA THR A 41 5.55 -6.12 1.50
C THR A 41 5.42 -6.04 3.03
N ASP A 42 6.32 -5.33 3.72
CA ASP A 42 6.32 -5.28 5.20
C ASP A 42 5.16 -4.47 5.76
N THR A 43 4.77 -3.40 5.06
CA THR A 43 3.61 -2.58 5.44
C THR A 43 2.28 -3.28 5.16
N LEU A 44 2.26 -4.23 4.22
CA LEU A 44 1.07 -5.00 3.87
C LEU A 44 0.67 -5.97 4.99
N ASP A 45 1.62 -6.73 5.56
CA ASP A 45 1.34 -7.69 6.65
C ASP A 45 0.79 -6.97 7.89
N MET A 46 1.43 -5.87 8.30
CA MET A 46 0.97 -5.07 9.45
C MET A 46 -0.47 -4.57 9.25
N LYS A 47 -0.78 -4.04 8.07
CA LYS A 47 -2.12 -3.52 7.75
C LYS A 47 -3.19 -4.62 7.70
N LEU A 48 -2.84 -5.81 7.21
CA LEU A 48 -3.76 -6.96 7.20
C LEU A 48 -4.08 -7.43 8.62
N ARG A 49 -3.10 -7.44 9.53
CA ARG A 49 -3.32 -7.77 10.94
C ARG A 49 -4.28 -6.80 11.62
N ASP A 50 -4.11 -5.50 11.40
CA ASP A 50 -4.99 -4.47 11.95
C ASP A 50 -6.44 -4.62 11.46
N ASP A 51 -6.63 -4.95 10.17
CA ASP A 51 -7.95 -5.21 9.61
C ASP A 51 -8.60 -6.44 10.23
N LEU A 52 -7.84 -7.52 10.42
CA LEU A 52 -8.34 -8.75 11.06
C LEU A 52 -8.74 -8.52 12.51
N GLU A 53 -7.94 -7.76 13.28
CA GLU A 53 -8.30 -7.36 14.64
C GLU A 53 -9.57 -6.50 14.70
N ARG A 54 -9.75 -5.59 13.73
CA ARG A 54 -10.99 -4.80 13.61
C ARG A 54 -12.19 -5.69 13.31
N LEU A 55 -12.06 -6.65 12.40
CA LEU A 55 -13.14 -7.58 12.05
C LEU A 55 -13.53 -8.48 13.22
N LYS A 56 -12.55 -8.89 14.04
CA LYS A 56 -12.85 -9.62 15.29
C LYS A 56 -13.69 -8.79 16.24
N LYS A 57 -13.33 -7.52 16.48
CA LYS A 57 -14.11 -6.62 17.36
C LYS A 57 -15.55 -6.44 16.89
N ILE A 58 -15.76 -6.15 15.60
CA ILE A 58 -17.10 -5.94 15.03
C ILE A 58 -18.02 -7.16 15.17
N ARG A 59 -17.46 -8.38 15.24
CA ARG A 59 -18.24 -9.62 15.29
C ARG A 59 -18.46 -10.17 16.71
N VAL A 60 -17.71 -9.65 17.68
CA VAL A 60 -17.83 -10.01 19.11
C VAL A 60 -18.84 -9.12 19.83
N ASP A 61 -19.25 -8.00 19.20
CA ASP A 61 -20.37 -7.16 19.60
C ASP A 61 -21.67 -7.53 18.84
#